data_AF-A0AA44DN53-F1
#
_entry.id   AF-A0AA44DN53-F1
#
_cell.length_a   1.000
_cell.length_b   1.000
_cell.length_c   1.000
_cell.angle_alpha   90.00
_cell.angle_beta   90.00
_cell.angle_gamma   90.00
#
_symmetry.space_group_name_H-M   'P 1'
#
loop_
_entity.id
_entity.type
_entity.pdbx_description
1 polymer ?
#
loop_
_entity_poly.entity_id
_entity_poly.type
_entity_poly.pdbx_seq_one_letter_code
_entity_poly.pdbx_strand_id
1 'polypeptide(L)'
;MKRLKKTLGFLIRLTMLNLFSMVIAILVPCIFLKKPQDYTLVLIVFSYLITFALLYYFPKHFKDLLSTQKVKTVSVKKSFFIILFGFGFGFSVILLTCIFYSDKFFPSYGEVNSKILSQSNLIINIICTVLLIPVCEEIMFRGIIFNFFKKNYSLTTSIILQSLIFGISHGNVLQGIYTFIGGILLSLICLYCDSIAGSILLHIVFNLFGSVILPSLLFKQNSINYLIVIIGVIVFIFSTFKILADYKTCTNNVSNLS
;
A
#
# COMPACT_ATOMS: atom_id res chain seq x y z
N MET A 1 -27.06 0.23 14.75
CA MET A 1 -27.26 1.42 13.86
C MET A 1 -26.32 2.60 14.12
N LYS A 2 -26.10 3.08 15.36
CA LYS A 2 -25.26 4.29 15.62
C LYS A 2 -23.80 4.16 15.12
N ARG A 3 -23.14 3.02 15.38
CA ARG A 3 -21.76 2.77 14.91
C ARG A 3 -21.64 2.78 13.39
N LEU A 4 -22.54 2.09 12.70
CA LEU A 4 -22.58 2.03 11.23
C LEU A 4 -22.76 3.42 10.61
N LYS A 5 -23.70 4.23 11.12
CA LYS A 5 -23.90 5.62 10.65
C LYS A 5 -22.65 6.48 10.83
N LYS A 6 -21.95 6.35 11.95
CA LYS A 6 -20.68 7.05 12.21
C LYS A 6 -19.60 6.65 11.21
N THR A 7 -19.47 5.35 10.94
CA THR A 7 -18.53 4.80 9.97
C THR A 7 -18.82 5.27 8.55
N LEU A 8 -20.08 5.17 8.09
CA LEU A 8 -20.46 5.70 6.78
C LEU A 8 -20.19 7.20 6.66
N GLY A 9 -20.60 7.99 7.66
CA GLY A 9 -20.36 9.44 7.64
C GLY A 9 -18.87 9.81 7.66
N PHE A 10 -18.02 9.01 8.30
CA PHE A 10 -16.56 9.17 8.24
C PHE A 10 -16.03 8.88 6.83
N LEU A 11 -16.36 7.72 6.27
CA LEU A 11 -15.89 7.29 4.94
C LEU A 11 -16.38 8.24 3.85
N ILE A 12 -17.66 8.63 3.86
CA ILE A 12 -18.23 9.57 2.89
C ILE A 12 -17.46 10.90 2.92
N ARG A 13 -17.23 11.48 4.10
CA ARG A 13 -16.50 12.76 4.21
C ARG A 13 -15.06 12.63 3.72
N LEU A 14 -14.37 11.55 4.08
CA LEU A 14 -13.00 11.31 3.65
C LEU A 14 -12.91 11.13 2.12
N THR A 15 -13.82 10.34 1.54
CA THR A 15 -13.88 10.12 0.09
C THR A 15 -14.22 11.41 -0.65
N MET A 16 -15.21 12.18 -0.17
CA MET A 16 -15.57 13.46 -0.79
C MET A 16 -14.42 14.46 -0.77
N LEU A 17 -13.67 14.52 0.33
CA LEU A 17 -12.49 15.38 0.43
C LEU A 17 -11.38 14.95 -0.53
N ASN A 18 -11.14 13.65 -0.65
CA ASN A 18 -10.14 13.12 -1.57
C ASN A 18 -10.53 13.36 -3.03
N LEU A 19 -11.82 13.19 -3.37
CA LEU A 19 -12.36 13.49 -4.70
C LEU A 19 -12.23 14.98 -5.01
N PHE A 20 -12.59 15.86 -4.08
CA PHE A 20 -12.44 17.30 -4.24
C PHE A 20 -10.98 17.71 -4.49
N SER A 21 -10.06 17.15 -3.70
CA SER A 21 -8.61 17.40 -3.85
C SER A 21 -8.08 16.89 -5.18
N MET A 22 -8.56 15.73 -5.65
CA MET A 22 -8.20 15.17 -6.95
C MET A 22 -8.73 16.02 -8.11
N VAL A 23 -9.96 16.55 -8.00
CA VAL A 23 -10.54 17.47 -8.99
C VAL A 23 -9.69 18.73 -9.09
N ILE A 24 -9.30 19.35 -7.97
CA ILE A 24 -8.42 20.53 -7.99
C ILE A 24 -7.05 20.19 -8.62
N ALA A 25 -6.44 19.08 -8.19
CA ALA A 25 -5.12 18.66 -8.66
C ALA A 25 -5.09 18.33 -10.15
N ILE A 26 -6.22 17.97 -10.76
CA ILE A 26 -6.31 17.67 -12.20
C ILE A 26 -6.76 18.91 -13.00
N LEU A 27 -7.80 19.60 -12.56
CA LEU A 27 -8.38 20.72 -13.31
C LEU A 27 -7.42 21.91 -13.41
N VAL A 28 -6.71 22.26 -12.33
CA VAL A 28 -5.82 23.41 -12.34
C VAL A 28 -4.68 23.21 -13.36
N PRO A 29 -3.96 22.07 -13.38
CA PRO A 29 -2.93 21.85 -14.39
C PRO A 29 -3.47 21.71 -15.81
N CYS A 30 -4.70 21.24 -16.03
CA CYS A 30 -5.31 21.24 -17.37
C CYS A 30 -5.43 22.64 -18.00
N ILE A 31 -5.45 23.71 -17.19
CA ILE A 31 -5.48 25.10 -17.67
C ILE A 31 -4.11 25.52 -18.21
N PHE A 32 -3.02 25.03 -17.62
CA PHE A 32 -1.66 25.50 -17.89
C PHE A 32 -0.81 24.52 -18.71
N LEU A 33 -1.11 23.22 -18.64
CA LEU A 33 -0.34 22.15 -19.29
C LEU A 33 -1.00 21.74 -20.61
N LYS A 34 -0.20 21.66 -21.68
CA LYS A 34 -0.67 21.15 -22.99
C LYS A 34 -0.97 19.63 -22.99
N LYS A 35 -0.35 18.87 -22.09
CA LYS A 35 -0.50 17.41 -21.95
C LYS A 35 -0.54 16.99 -20.47
N PRO A 36 -1.61 17.30 -19.73
CA PRO A 36 -1.70 16.99 -18.30
C PRO A 36 -1.63 15.48 -18.00
N GLN A 37 -2.02 14.63 -18.95
CA GLN A 37 -1.94 13.17 -18.82
C GLN A 37 -0.51 12.65 -18.60
N ASP A 38 0.51 13.36 -19.07
CA ASP A 38 1.91 12.99 -18.91
C ASP A 38 2.38 13.11 -17.45
N TYR A 39 1.63 13.83 -16.61
CA TYR A 39 1.96 14.12 -15.21
C TYR A 39 1.01 13.42 -14.22
N THR A 40 0.19 12.47 -14.68
CA THR A 40 -0.89 11.85 -13.88
C THR A 40 -0.44 11.43 -12.47
N LEU A 41 0.70 10.75 -12.34
CA LEU A 41 1.22 10.29 -11.04
C LEU A 41 1.62 11.45 -10.12
N VAL A 42 2.23 12.50 -10.68
CA VAL A 42 2.57 13.72 -9.94
C VAL A 42 1.31 14.42 -9.44
N LEU A 43 0.27 14.47 -10.28
CA LEU A 43 -1.02 15.06 -9.91
C LEU A 43 -1.74 14.26 -8.81
N ILE A 44 -1.59 12.93 -8.80
CA ILE A 44 -2.09 12.08 -7.71
C ILE A 44 -1.33 12.38 -6.40
N VAL A 45 0.00 12.51 -6.43
CA VAL A 45 0.75 12.91 -5.23
C VAL A 45 0.28 14.28 -4.74
N PHE A 46 0.10 15.24 -5.65
CA PHE A 46 -0.38 16.58 -5.30
C PHE A 46 -1.79 16.55 -4.70
N SER A 47 -2.69 15.70 -5.21
CA SER A 47 -4.03 15.54 -4.63
C SER A 47 -3.99 15.00 -3.21
N TYR A 48 -3.10 14.05 -2.91
CA TYR A 48 -2.88 13.59 -1.53
C TYR A 48 -2.39 14.71 -0.61
N LEU A 49 -1.47 15.55 -1.08
CA LEU A 49 -0.96 16.69 -0.29
C LEU A 49 -2.09 17.69 0.03
N ILE A 50 -2.95 18.01 -0.95
CA ILE A 50 -4.14 18.84 -0.73
C ILE A 50 -5.07 18.16 0.28
N THR A 51 -5.35 16.87 0.11
CA THR A 51 -6.20 16.11 1.03
C THR A 51 -5.66 16.18 2.45
N PHE A 52 -4.36 15.97 2.67
CA PHE A 52 -3.75 16.03 4.01
C PHE A 52 -3.76 17.44 4.60
N ALA A 53 -3.52 18.47 3.78
CA ALA A 53 -3.64 19.86 4.21
C ALA A 53 -5.09 20.16 4.67
N LEU A 54 -6.08 19.76 3.88
CA LEU A 54 -7.48 19.95 4.23
C LEU A 54 -7.85 19.18 5.49
N LEU A 55 -7.43 17.91 5.64
CA LEU A 55 -7.67 17.10 6.85
C LEU A 55 -7.03 17.69 8.11
N TYR A 56 -5.89 18.37 7.97
CA TYR A 56 -5.22 19.05 9.07
C TYR A 56 -6.00 20.28 9.56
N TYR A 57 -6.56 21.07 8.64
CA TYR A 57 -7.33 22.28 8.98
C TYR A 57 -8.81 22.00 9.27
N PHE A 58 -9.39 20.95 8.67
CA PHE A 58 -10.81 20.63 8.73
C PHE A 58 -11.08 19.12 8.59
N PRO A 59 -12.06 18.53 9.30
CA PRO A 59 -12.55 18.79 10.67
C PRO A 59 -11.57 18.33 11.77
N LYS A 60 -11.64 18.92 12.97
CA LYS A 60 -10.76 18.61 14.14
C LYS A 60 -10.54 17.10 14.42
N HIS A 61 -11.57 16.28 14.27
CA HIS A 61 -11.46 14.83 14.49
C HIS A 61 -10.47 14.13 13.54
N PHE A 62 -10.25 14.64 12.32
CA PHE A 62 -9.25 14.08 11.41
C PHE A 62 -7.84 14.52 11.74
N LYS A 63 -7.67 15.77 12.19
CA LYS A 63 -6.41 16.26 12.77
C LYS A 63 -5.95 15.35 13.92
N ASP A 64 -6.86 14.97 14.81
CA ASP A 64 -6.55 14.06 15.93
C ASP A 64 -6.07 12.69 15.45
N LEU A 65 -6.65 12.16 14.35
CA LEU A 65 -6.21 10.89 13.77
C LEU A 65 -4.81 10.99 13.16
N LEU A 66 -4.55 12.07 12.41
CA LEU A 66 -3.24 12.40 11.86
C LEU A 66 -2.17 12.56 12.96
N SER A 67 -2.50 13.25 14.05
CA SER A 67 -1.56 13.45 15.16
C SER A 67 -1.33 12.20 16.01
N THR A 68 -2.25 11.22 15.99
CA THR A 68 -2.05 9.93 16.69
C THR A 68 -1.15 8.95 15.92
N GLN A 69 -0.68 9.32 14.73
CA GLN A 69 0.21 8.47 13.95
C GLN A 69 1.56 8.31 14.64
N LYS A 70 1.95 7.07 14.87
CA LYS A 70 3.29 6.74 15.35
C LYS A 70 4.22 6.61 14.15
N VAL A 71 5.08 7.61 13.96
CA VAL A 71 6.21 7.54 13.04
C VAL A 71 7.46 7.33 13.88
N LYS A 72 7.71 6.05 14.22
CA LYS A 72 8.93 5.64 14.94
C LYS A 72 9.89 4.98 13.96
N THR A 73 11.18 5.20 14.15
CA THR A 73 12.23 4.49 13.42
C THR A 73 12.12 2.99 13.66
N VAL A 74 12.14 2.21 12.58
CA VAL A 74 12.17 0.75 12.64
C VAL A 74 13.62 0.31 12.78
N SER A 75 13.91 -0.61 13.69
CA SER A 75 15.29 -1.09 13.90
C SER A 75 15.82 -1.77 12.63
N VAL A 76 17.13 -1.67 12.40
CA VAL A 76 17.78 -2.25 11.21
C VAL A 76 17.44 -3.73 11.04
N LYS A 77 17.44 -4.50 12.13
CA LYS A 77 17.04 -5.92 12.14
C LYS A 77 15.60 -6.12 11.65
N LYS A 78 14.65 -5.33 12.16
CA LYS A 78 13.24 -5.41 11.73
C LYS A 78 13.10 -5.01 10.26
N SER A 79 13.75 -3.93 9.84
CA SER A 79 13.76 -3.46 8.45
C SER A 79 14.30 -4.53 7.50
N PHE A 80 15.39 -5.20 7.85
CA PHE A 80 15.96 -6.30 7.06
C PHE A 80 14.95 -7.43 6.82
N PHE A 81 14.29 -7.92 7.87
CA PHE A 81 13.30 -9.00 7.70
C PHE A 81 12.04 -8.55 6.97
N ILE A 82 11.62 -7.28 7.13
CA ILE A 82 10.51 -6.70 6.36
C ILE A 82 10.85 -6.64 4.86
N ILE A 83 12.08 -6.26 4.51
CA ILE A 83 12.54 -6.24 3.13
C ILE A 83 12.53 -7.66 2.55
N LEU A 84 13.14 -8.64 3.25
CA LEU A 84 13.12 -10.04 2.80
C LEU A 84 11.69 -10.57 2.63
N PHE A 85 10.80 -10.25 3.57
CA PHE A 85 9.39 -10.59 3.49
C PHE A 85 8.73 -9.98 2.26
N GLY A 86 8.98 -8.71 1.99
CA GLY A 86 8.46 -8.00 0.82
C GLY A 86 8.91 -8.62 -0.50
N PHE A 87 10.20 -8.87 -0.63
CA PHE A 87 10.77 -9.53 -1.82
C PHE A 87 10.23 -10.95 -1.99
N GLY A 88 10.23 -11.76 -0.93
CA GLY A 88 9.72 -13.13 -0.98
C GLY A 88 8.24 -13.20 -1.40
N PHE A 89 7.41 -12.31 -0.85
CA PHE A 89 6.01 -12.19 -1.26
C PHE A 89 5.89 -11.77 -2.73
N GLY A 90 6.64 -10.75 -3.16
CA GLY A 90 6.67 -10.29 -4.54
C GLY A 90 6.97 -11.43 -5.52
N PHE A 91 8.01 -12.22 -5.25
CA PHE A 91 8.36 -13.40 -6.04
C PHE A 91 7.26 -14.48 -6.02
N SER A 92 6.57 -14.68 -4.89
CA SER A 92 5.45 -15.64 -4.82
C SER A 92 4.24 -15.20 -5.65
N VAL A 93 4.00 -13.89 -5.79
CA VAL A 93 2.92 -13.34 -6.62
C VAL A 93 3.21 -13.54 -8.12
N ILE A 94 4.49 -13.62 -8.54
CA ILE A 94 4.88 -13.99 -9.91
C ILE A 94 4.28 -15.33 -10.31
N LEU A 95 4.19 -16.30 -9.40
CA LEU A 95 3.61 -17.61 -9.67
C LEU A 95 2.12 -17.52 -10.01
N LEU A 96 1.34 -16.76 -9.22
CA LEU A 96 -0.06 -16.52 -9.53
C LEU A 96 -0.18 -15.81 -10.88
N THR A 97 0.58 -14.73 -11.06
CA THR A 97 0.53 -13.94 -12.30
C THR A 97 0.88 -14.81 -13.50
N CYS A 98 1.95 -15.62 -13.48
CA CYS A 98 2.34 -16.52 -14.57
C CYS A 98 1.36 -17.67 -14.84
N ILE A 99 0.70 -18.22 -13.81
CA ILE A 99 -0.32 -19.27 -13.96
C ILE A 99 -1.61 -18.69 -14.56
N PHE A 100 -1.99 -17.46 -14.16
CA PHE A 100 -3.18 -16.76 -14.63
C PHE A 100 -2.93 -15.87 -15.88
N TYR A 101 -1.67 -15.70 -16.31
CA TYR A 101 -1.25 -14.90 -17.48
C TYR A 101 -1.56 -15.55 -18.83
N SER A 102 -2.23 -16.71 -18.86
CA SER A 102 -2.85 -17.10 -20.12
C SER A 102 -3.85 -16.00 -20.48
N ASP A 103 -3.68 -15.34 -21.63
CA ASP A 103 -4.50 -14.24 -22.16
C ASP A 103 -6.03 -14.51 -22.14
N LYS A 104 -6.44 -15.74 -21.83
CA LYS A 104 -7.83 -16.19 -21.66
C LYS A 104 -8.57 -15.62 -20.45
N PHE A 105 -7.90 -15.21 -19.37
CA PHE A 105 -8.61 -14.89 -18.13
C PHE A 105 -8.63 -13.40 -17.75
N PHE A 106 -7.54 -12.62 -17.94
CA PHE A 106 -7.48 -11.22 -17.50
C PHE A 106 -6.59 -10.32 -18.38
N PRO A 107 -7.12 -9.69 -19.44
CA PRO A 107 -6.36 -8.84 -20.37
C PRO A 107 -5.81 -7.52 -19.78
N SER A 108 -6.08 -7.20 -18.51
CA SER A 108 -5.86 -5.86 -17.93
C SER A 108 -4.44 -5.57 -17.43
N TYR A 109 -3.56 -6.57 -17.26
CA TYR A 109 -2.25 -6.34 -16.62
C TYR A 109 -1.22 -5.68 -17.55
N GLY A 110 -1.21 -6.06 -18.84
CA GLY A 110 -0.32 -5.48 -19.85
C GLY A 110 -0.61 -4.00 -20.15
N GLU A 111 -1.87 -3.59 -20.08
CA GLU A 111 -2.30 -2.20 -20.35
C GLU A 111 -1.90 -1.21 -19.24
N VAL A 112 -1.91 -1.64 -17.98
CA VAL A 112 -1.49 -0.79 -16.85
C VAL A 112 0.01 -0.52 -16.91
N ASN A 113 0.82 -1.54 -17.23
CA ASN A 113 2.26 -1.41 -17.25
C ASN A 113 2.77 -0.61 -18.47
N SER A 114 2.13 -0.79 -19.64
CA SER A 114 2.44 -0.02 -20.86
C SER A 114 2.08 1.47 -20.77
N LYS A 115 1.04 1.84 -19.99
CA LYS A 115 0.70 3.24 -19.72
C LYS A 115 1.72 3.96 -18.83
N ILE A 116 2.35 3.25 -17.89
CA ILE A 116 3.39 3.83 -17.02
C ILE A 116 4.70 4.08 -17.79
N LEU A 117 5.06 3.14 -18.68
CA LEU A 117 6.29 3.22 -19.49
C LEU A 117 6.21 4.20 -20.66
N SER A 118 5.02 4.60 -21.10
CA SER A 118 4.81 5.52 -22.24
C SER A 118 4.76 7.00 -21.86
N GLN A 119 4.88 7.33 -20.57
CA GLN A 119 4.88 8.70 -20.08
C GLN A 119 6.27 9.35 -20.16
N SER A 120 6.28 10.68 -20.38
CA SER A 120 7.47 11.45 -20.80
C SER A 120 8.59 11.59 -19.77
N ASN A 121 8.44 11.07 -18.54
CA ASN A 121 9.49 11.10 -17.52
C ASN A 121 9.51 9.84 -16.61
N LEU A 122 10.20 8.79 -17.07
CA LEU A 122 10.31 7.50 -16.38
C LEU A 122 10.83 7.63 -14.93
N ILE A 123 11.82 8.48 -14.68
CA ILE A 123 12.43 8.63 -13.34
C ILE A 123 11.41 9.21 -12.35
N ILE A 124 10.72 10.28 -12.73
CA ILE A 124 9.68 10.89 -11.87
C ILE A 124 8.56 9.90 -11.59
N ASN A 125 8.16 9.11 -12.59
CA ASN A 125 7.11 8.10 -12.43
C ASN A 125 7.50 6.97 -11.49
N ILE A 126 8.76 6.52 -11.55
CA ILE A 126 9.29 5.53 -10.61
C ILE A 126 9.30 6.12 -9.20
N ILE A 127 9.78 7.36 -9.02
CA ILE A 127 9.79 8.02 -7.70
C ILE A 127 8.36 8.14 -7.16
N CYS A 128 7.39 8.55 -7.98
CA CYS A 128 6.01 8.67 -7.54
C CYS A 128 5.42 7.31 -7.16
N THR A 129 5.54 6.31 -8.04
CA THR A 129 4.94 4.98 -7.86
C THR A 129 5.59 4.19 -6.73
N VAL A 130 6.92 4.24 -6.59
CA VAL A 130 7.67 3.41 -5.64
C VAL A 130 7.78 4.07 -4.27
N LEU A 131 7.81 5.41 -4.21
CA LEU A 131 8.08 6.13 -2.96
C LEU A 131 6.92 7.01 -2.51
N LEU A 132 6.56 8.03 -3.29
CA LEU A 132 5.66 9.10 -2.81
C LEU A 132 4.22 8.61 -2.61
N ILE A 133 3.67 7.86 -3.57
CA ILE A 133 2.31 7.32 -3.49
C ILE A 133 2.20 6.31 -2.34
N PRO A 134 3.09 5.30 -2.19
CA PRO A 134 3.07 4.42 -1.03
C PRO A 134 3.08 5.14 0.31
N VAL A 135 3.92 6.18 0.47
CA VAL A 135 3.94 6.99 1.71
C VAL A 135 2.57 7.65 1.95
N CYS A 136 1.99 8.28 0.93
CA CYS A 136 0.67 8.90 1.04
C CYS A 136 -0.41 7.87 1.38
N GLU A 137 -0.39 6.71 0.74
CA GLU A 137 -1.33 5.63 0.98
C GLU A 137 -1.20 5.08 2.41
N GLU A 138 0.00 4.87 2.93
CA GLU A 138 0.16 4.42 4.31
C GLU A 138 -0.37 5.44 5.33
N ILE A 139 -0.13 6.74 5.10
CA ILE A 139 -0.69 7.80 5.95
C ILE A 139 -2.23 7.76 5.90
N MET A 140 -2.82 7.66 4.71
CA MET A 140 -4.26 7.61 4.52
C MET A 140 -4.89 6.35 5.14
N PHE A 141 -4.36 5.19 4.78
CA PHE A 141 -4.99 3.91 5.11
C PHE A 141 -4.61 3.42 6.51
N ARG A 142 -3.33 3.43 6.88
CA ARG A 142 -2.87 2.89 8.18
C ARG A 142 -2.88 3.98 9.24
N GLY A 143 -2.58 5.21 8.84
CA GLY A 143 -2.58 6.34 9.74
C GLY A 143 -3.98 6.87 10.08
N ILE A 144 -4.90 6.96 9.10
CA ILE A 144 -6.22 7.58 9.32
C ILE A 144 -7.34 6.53 9.38
N ILE A 145 -7.53 5.74 8.31
CA ILE A 145 -8.66 4.80 8.20
C ILE A 145 -8.56 3.67 9.23
N PHE A 146 -7.39 3.04 9.36
CA PHE A 146 -7.17 1.93 10.30
C PHE A 146 -7.33 2.39 11.76
N ASN A 147 -6.77 3.55 12.12
CA ASN A 147 -6.92 4.11 13.47
C ASN A 147 -8.37 4.51 13.78
N PHE A 148 -9.12 4.98 12.78
CA PHE A 148 -10.56 5.17 12.94
C PHE A 148 -11.26 3.84 13.25
N PHE A 149 -10.98 2.77 12.50
CA PHE A 149 -11.61 1.47 12.75
C PHE A 149 -11.22 0.88 14.10
N LYS A 150 -9.94 0.96 14.50
CA LYS A 150 -9.46 0.48 15.81
C LYS A 150 -10.19 1.13 16.99
N LYS A 151 -10.63 2.39 16.85
CA LYS A 151 -11.41 3.10 17.88
C LYS A 151 -12.86 2.63 17.98
N ASN A 152 -13.39 1.92 16.97
CA ASN A 152 -14.82 1.62 16.88
C ASN A 152 -15.13 0.10 16.70
N TYR A 153 -14.13 -0.72 16.39
CA TYR A 153 -14.25 -2.15 16.06
C TYR A 153 -13.11 -2.97 16.67
N SER A 154 -13.22 -4.30 16.63
CA SER A 154 -12.12 -5.20 17.03
C SER A 154 -10.91 -5.03 16.10
N LEU A 155 -9.74 -5.47 16.56
CA LEU A 155 -8.50 -5.39 15.77
C LEU A 155 -8.65 -6.12 14.42
N THR A 156 -9.15 -7.36 14.44
CA THR A 156 -9.37 -8.18 13.25
C THR A 156 -10.33 -7.52 12.27
N THR A 157 -11.48 -7.02 12.75
CA THR A 157 -12.43 -6.31 11.89
C THR A 157 -11.82 -5.03 11.30
N SER A 158 -10.98 -4.33 12.06
CA SER A 158 -10.30 -3.12 11.60
C SER A 158 -9.31 -3.41 10.47
N ILE A 159 -8.54 -4.51 10.59
CA ILE A 159 -7.60 -4.95 9.55
C ILE A 159 -8.37 -5.30 8.28
N ILE A 160 -9.43 -6.11 8.39
CA ILE A 160 -10.21 -6.57 7.24
C ILE A 160 -10.90 -5.40 6.53
N LEU A 161 -11.59 -4.53 7.27
CA LEU A 161 -12.31 -3.40 6.67
C LEU A 161 -11.37 -2.39 6.01
N GLN A 162 -10.26 -2.03 6.67
CA GLN A 162 -9.30 -1.12 6.06
C GLN A 162 -8.68 -1.72 4.79
N SER A 163 -8.28 -2.99 4.84
CA SER A 163 -7.67 -3.68 3.70
C SER A 163 -8.66 -3.80 2.54
N LEU A 164 -9.95 -4.03 2.82
CA LEU A 164 -10.99 -4.09 1.80
C LEU A 164 -11.16 -2.74 1.08
N ILE A 165 -11.18 -1.64 1.83
CA ILE A 165 -11.27 -0.30 1.25
C ILE A 165 -10.01 0.00 0.40
N PHE A 166 -8.84 -0.43 0.85
CA PHE A 166 -7.59 -0.32 0.08
C PHE A 166 -7.64 -1.14 -1.22
N GLY A 167 -8.19 -2.35 -1.19
CA GLY A 167 -8.41 -3.14 -2.40
C GLY A 167 -9.35 -2.46 -3.40
N ILE A 168 -10.50 -2.00 -2.91
CA ILE A 168 -11.52 -1.35 -3.75
C ILE A 168 -11.00 -0.04 -4.38
N SER A 169 -10.13 0.71 -3.69
CA SER A 169 -9.65 2.01 -4.20
C SER A 169 -8.79 1.92 -5.46
N HIS A 170 -8.31 0.73 -5.83
CA HIS A 170 -7.49 0.54 -7.04
C HIS A 170 -8.32 0.42 -8.33
N GLY A 171 -9.65 0.32 -8.25
CA GLY A 171 -10.55 0.49 -9.39
C GLY A 171 -10.59 -0.67 -10.40
N ASN A 172 -9.82 -1.75 -10.21
CA ASN A 172 -9.94 -2.98 -11.00
C ASN A 172 -9.92 -4.22 -10.10
N VAL A 173 -10.65 -5.26 -10.53
CA VAL A 173 -10.92 -6.45 -9.69
C VAL A 173 -9.64 -7.21 -9.36
N LEU A 174 -8.79 -7.46 -10.37
CA LEU A 174 -7.57 -8.24 -10.18
C LEU A 174 -6.61 -7.53 -9.21
N GLN A 175 -6.37 -6.23 -9.42
CA GLN A 175 -5.60 -5.40 -8.48
C GLN A 175 -6.24 -5.33 -7.12
N GLY A 176 -7.57 -5.19 -7.04
CA GLY A 176 -8.28 -5.18 -5.78
C GLY A 176 -8.06 -6.45 -4.95
N ILE A 177 -7.99 -7.62 -5.58
CA ILE A 177 -7.73 -8.90 -4.88
C ILE A 177 -6.32 -8.92 -4.27
N TYR A 178 -5.27 -8.68 -5.06
CA TYR A 178 -3.92 -8.79 -4.51
C TYR A 178 -3.56 -7.62 -3.59
N THR A 179 -4.12 -6.42 -3.82
CA THR A 179 -3.95 -5.27 -2.91
C THR A 179 -4.76 -5.41 -1.65
N PHE A 180 -5.90 -6.12 -1.64
CA PHE A 180 -6.59 -6.49 -0.40
C PHE A 180 -5.70 -7.36 0.49
N ILE A 181 -5.08 -8.40 -0.08
CA ILE A 181 -4.14 -9.28 0.65
C ILE A 181 -2.94 -8.47 1.12
N GLY A 182 -2.34 -7.65 0.24
CA GLY A 182 -1.25 -6.73 0.61
C GLY A 182 -1.65 -5.76 1.72
N GLY A 183 -2.90 -5.29 1.73
CA GLY A 183 -3.49 -4.44 2.76
C GLY A 183 -3.45 -5.09 4.15
N ILE A 184 -3.78 -6.38 4.21
CA ILE A 184 -3.70 -7.18 5.44
C ILE A 184 -2.24 -7.28 5.89
N LEU A 185 -1.32 -7.65 5.00
CA LEU A 185 0.10 -7.80 5.34
C LEU A 185 0.71 -6.49 5.85
N LEU A 186 0.41 -5.38 5.19
CA LEU A 186 0.84 -4.04 5.58
C LEU A 186 0.29 -3.65 6.97
N SER A 187 -0.97 -4.00 7.27
CA SER A 187 -1.56 -3.80 8.59
C SER A 187 -0.84 -4.61 9.68
N LEU A 188 -0.51 -5.87 9.39
CA LEU A 188 0.20 -6.75 10.31
C LEU A 188 1.63 -6.23 10.60
N ILE A 189 2.35 -5.77 9.58
CA ILE A 189 3.67 -5.15 9.77
C ILE A 189 3.58 -3.83 10.55
N CYS A 190 2.57 -3.00 10.28
CA CYS A 190 2.34 -1.78 11.06
C CYS A 190 2.13 -2.09 12.55
N LEU A 191 1.38 -3.16 12.88
CA LEU A 191 1.17 -3.61 14.26
C LEU A 191 2.44 -4.17 14.88
N TYR A 192 3.17 -5.01 14.15
CA TYR A 192 4.46 -5.58 14.57
C TYR A 192 5.51 -4.50 14.88
N CYS A 193 5.51 -3.40 14.13
CA CYS A 193 6.44 -2.29 14.33
C CYS A 193 5.94 -1.23 15.33
N ASP A 194 4.65 -1.25 15.70
CA ASP A 194 3.97 -0.12 16.37
C ASP A 194 4.27 1.24 15.68
N SER A 195 4.39 1.22 14.35
CA SER A 195 4.82 2.35 13.54
C SER A 195 4.40 2.16 12.08
N ILE A 196 3.91 3.24 11.44
CA ILE A 196 3.61 3.21 10.00
C ILE A 196 4.87 3.13 9.14
N ALA A 197 6.05 3.46 9.69
CA ALA A 197 7.31 3.37 8.95
C ALA A 197 7.61 1.94 8.47
N GLY A 198 7.19 0.92 9.23
CA GLY A 198 7.34 -0.48 8.83
C GLY A 198 6.46 -0.86 7.64
N SER A 199 5.21 -0.39 7.62
CA SER A 199 4.31 -0.64 6.50
C SER A 199 4.69 0.20 5.27
N ILE A 200 5.18 1.43 5.45
CA ILE A 200 5.77 2.24 4.37
C ILE A 200 6.92 1.48 3.71
N LEU A 201 7.86 0.95 4.50
CA LEU A 201 8.98 0.18 3.97
C LEU A 201 8.50 -1.03 3.18
N LEU A 202 7.57 -1.81 3.71
CA LEU A 202 7.03 -2.98 3.01
C LEU A 202 6.33 -2.57 1.71
N HIS A 203 5.56 -1.48 1.71
CA HIS A 203 4.83 -1.01 0.54
C HIS A 203 5.77 -0.52 -0.56
N ILE A 204 6.83 0.22 -0.19
CA ILE A 204 7.90 0.61 -1.12
C ILE A 204 8.52 -0.63 -1.76
N VAL A 205 8.80 -1.68 -0.96
CA VAL A 205 9.35 -2.94 -1.49
C VAL A 205 8.36 -3.61 -2.45
N PHE A 206 7.07 -3.67 -2.13
CA PHE A 206 6.05 -4.22 -3.02
C PHE A 206 5.96 -3.47 -4.35
N ASN A 207 5.95 -2.13 -4.33
CA ASN A 207 5.87 -1.34 -5.55
C ASN A 207 7.17 -1.34 -6.34
N LEU A 208 8.34 -1.31 -5.69
CA LEU A 208 9.62 -1.51 -6.36
C LEU A 208 9.64 -2.85 -7.09
N PHE A 209 9.21 -3.90 -6.39
CA PHE A 209 9.16 -5.24 -6.97
C PHE A 209 8.19 -5.30 -8.14
N GLY A 210 6.94 -4.89 -7.97
CA GLY A 210 5.89 -4.99 -8.97
C GLY A 210 6.09 -4.09 -10.19
N SER A 211 6.58 -2.86 -10.00
CA SER A 211 6.68 -1.86 -11.07
C SER A 211 8.04 -1.82 -11.77
N VAL A 212 9.11 -2.29 -11.13
CA VAL A 212 10.47 -2.24 -11.69
C VAL A 212 11.05 -3.63 -11.89
N ILE A 213 11.08 -4.44 -10.84
CA ILE A 213 11.79 -5.73 -10.86
C ILE A 213 11.03 -6.75 -11.71
N LEU A 214 9.74 -6.94 -11.44
CA LEU A 214 8.91 -7.94 -12.11
C LEU A 214 8.89 -7.77 -13.64
N PRO A 215 8.64 -6.57 -14.22
CA PRO A 215 8.68 -6.39 -15.67
C PRO A 215 10.06 -6.69 -16.28
N SER A 216 11.14 -6.42 -15.54
CA SER A 216 12.52 -6.69 -15.99
C SER A 216 12.93 -8.16 -15.88
N LEU A 217 12.25 -8.94 -15.01
CA LEU A 217 12.62 -10.31 -14.64
C LEU A 217 11.77 -11.37 -15.34
N LEU A 218 10.71 -11.00 -16.07
CA LEU A 218 9.97 -11.91 -16.94
C LEU A 218 10.84 -12.29 -18.15
N PHE A 219 11.86 -13.12 -17.91
CA PHE A 219 12.71 -13.69 -18.93
C PHE A 219 11.91 -14.68 -19.80
N LYS A 220 12.29 -14.76 -21.08
CA LYS A 220 11.75 -15.66 -22.13
C LYS A 220 11.83 -17.17 -21.80
N GLN A 221 12.36 -17.58 -20.65
CA GLN A 221 12.66 -18.98 -20.33
C GLN A 221 12.01 -19.42 -19.00
N ASN A 222 10.98 -20.27 -19.11
CA ASN A 222 10.10 -20.65 -17.99
C ASN A 222 10.83 -21.30 -16.81
N SER A 223 11.90 -22.05 -17.03
CA SER A 223 12.61 -22.81 -15.98
C SER A 223 13.26 -21.93 -14.91
N ILE A 224 13.84 -20.79 -15.31
CA ILE A 224 14.49 -19.84 -14.39
C ILE A 224 13.43 -19.15 -13.50
N ASN A 225 12.27 -18.84 -14.07
CA ASN A 225 11.17 -18.22 -13.36
C ASN A 225 10.64 -19.13 -12.23
N TYR A 226 10.53 -20.44 -12.47
CA TYR A 226 10.14 -21.40 -11.42
C TYR A 226 11.15 -21.46 -10.27
N LEU A 227 12.45 -21.46 -10.58
CA LEU A 227 13.49 -21.46 -9.55
C LEU A 227 13.45 -20.20 -8.69
N ILE A 228 13.31 -19.03 -9.32
CA ILE A 228 13.18 -17.73 -8.64
C ILE A 228 11.95 -17.72 -7.71
N VAL A 229 10.83 -18.26 -8.17
CA VAL A 229 9.61 -18.39 -7.34
C VAL A 229 9.86 -19.27 -6.12
N ILE A 230 10.49 -20.44 -6.30
CA ILE A 230 10.78 -21.36 -5.18
C ILE A 230 11.65 -20.66 -4.13
N ILE A 231 12.70 -19.99 -4.58
CA ILE A 231 13.57 -19.19 -3.70
C ILE A 231 12.75 -18.11 -2.99
N GLY A 232 11.88 -17.40 -3.72
CA GLY A 232 10.99 -16.37 -3.18
C GLY A 232 10.07 -16.90 -2.07
N VAL A 233 9.43 -18.05 -2.29
CA VAL A 233 8.58 -18.70 -1.29
C VAL A 233 9.38 -19.11 -0.05
N ILE A 234 10.57 -19.67 -0.22
CA ILE A 234 11.46 -20.03 0.90
C ILE A 234 11.82 -18.78 1.71
N VAL A 235 12.22 -17.69 1.04
CA VAL A 235 12.55 -16.41 1.68
C VAL A 235 11.35 -15.82 2.39
N PHE A 236 10.16 -15.88 1.80
CA PHE A 236 8.91 -15.41 2.40
C PHE A 236 8.58 -16.19 3.68
N ILE A 237 8.64 -17.52 3.63
CA ILE A 237 8.37 -18.38 4.78
C ILE A 237 9.40 -18.11 5.89
N PHE A 238 10.69 -18.09 5.56
CA PHE A 238 11.76 -17.82 6.51
C PHE A 238 11.61 -16.46 7.21
N SER A 239 11.39 -15.40 6.44
CA SER A 239 11.20 -14.04 6.98
C SER A 239 9.93 -13.93 7.82
N THR A 240 8.85 -14.59 7.43
CA THR A 240 7.61 -14.69 8.23
C THR A 240 7.88 -15.33 9.59
N PHE A 241 8.59 -16.47 9.64
CA PHE A 241 8.96 -17.10 10.89
C PHE A 241 9.80 -16.19 11.78
N LYS A 242 10.77 -15.46 11.21
CA LYS A 242 11.60 -14.51 11.97
C LYS A 242 10.80 -13.34 12.54
N ILE A 243 9.87 -12.77 11.76
CA ILE A 243 8.98 -11.71 12.22
C ILE A 243 8.06 -12.20 13.33
N LEU A 244 7.45 -13.39 13.18
CA LEU A 244 6.56 -13.95 14.18
C LEU A 244 7.28 -14.34 15.48
N ALA A 245 8.51 -14.86 15.38
CA ALA A 245 9.34 -15.16 16.55
C ALA A 245 9.69 -13.88 17.31
N ASP A 246 10.15 -12.84 16.62
CA ASP A 246 10.48 -11.54 17.22
C ASP A 246 9.24 -10.91 17.88
N TYR A 247 8.07 -10.98 17.23
CA TYR A 247 6.81 -10.50 17.80
C TYR A 247 6.45 -11.21 19.11
N LYS A 248 6.51 -12.55 19.14
CA LYS A 248 6.21 -13.35 20.35
C LYS A 248 7.16 -13.02 21.50
N THR A 249 8.46 -12.86 21.23
CA THR A 249 9.43 -12.47 22.25
C THR A 249 9.11 -11.09 22.82
N CYS A 250 8.77 -10.12 21.97
CA CYS A 250 8.36 -8.79 22.43
C CYS A 250 7.09 -8.84 23.30
N THR A 251 6.07 -9.62 22.91
CA THR A 251 4.82 -9.70 23.68
C THR A 251 5.00 -10.38 25.03
N ASN A 252 5.78 -11.46 25.09
CA ASN A 252 6.02 -12.21 26.32
C ASN A 252 6.82 -11.40 27.34
N ASN A 253 7.77 -10.59 26.88
CA ASN A 253 8.54 -9.72 27.77
C ASN A 253 7.67 -8.62 28.40
N VAL A 254 6.65 -8.14 27.70
CA VAL A 254 5.72 -7.13 28.23
C VAL A 254 4.77 -7.75 29.25
N SER A 255 4.25 -8.97 29.00
CA SER A 255 3.36 -9.65 29.94
C SER A 255 4.04 -10.09 31.24
N ASN A 256 5.35 -10.33 31.21
CA ASN A 256 6.12 -10.69 32.41
C ASN A 256 6.47 -9.47 33.30
N LEU A 257 6.21 -8.26 32.82
CA LEU A 257 6.47 -6.99 33.53
C LEU A 257 5.19 -6.35 34.09
N SER A 258 4.02 -6.94 33.83
CA SER A 258 2.69 -6.47 34.25
C SER A 258 2.07 -7.39 35.28
#